data_AF-A0A9P8M7E4-F1
#
_entry.id   AF-A0A9P8M7E4-F1
#
_cell.length_a   1.000
_cell.length_b   1.000
_cell.length_c   1.000
_cell.angle_alpha   90.00
_cell.angle_beta   90.00
_cell.angle_gamma   90.00
#
_symmetry.space_group_name_H-M   'P 1'
#
loop_
_entity.id
_entity.type
_entity.pdbx_description
1 polymer ?
#
loop_
_entity_poly.entity_id
_entity_poly.type
_entity_poly.pdbx_seq_one_letter_code
_entity_poly.pdbx_strand_id
1 'polypeptide(L)'
;MRSELNFFQKCRWDRLICVPIDPGVAPAHQAISNNCARRRVACAYPARNAAATLILVERGKQKTATNWSQSTSRRRSYLARPECLTDQTCNYMSFFDAFTRANNFTGRVRTAGDEVKQLADLHSRKGSHLFNAILAVGAMYAGKLNHQHASSKREALSIAFQHYSYSIQGLREAIDGMNLGTSPRLPRHENQRVCILWTTFFLGVFELMNDATGHGWQQHIIHGTSMALKHSGPTSCRSGPGFAFFIQARIFEISRTILFNEPTFLTEPEWVSLSRDMLTDEKNLAGSKNTWTSLDSLLDIMVMCSSLCVRAEAFIRGQGSSQDMPSSDSDAMAISQDGHLLREALRSWSAAYIPDAALPSPSTSSTSNKDPENIRHCAADPSTLLARVFYASISIYLSGVFDYELPHWQRRNLPVPALDQATVAQHVCAILTFTDTGLNHTALSPVLFLFPLRIAGARSCRQWQRDRVGALLDHIGIAYAVASAIRADLAQVWKERAAIPNPELQFA
;
A
#
# COMPACT_ATOMS: atom_id res chain seq x y z
N MET A 1 21.04 -40.00 1.30
CA MET A 1 19.96 -39.45 2.14
C MET A 1 20.27 -38.00 2.49
N ARG A 2 20.20 -37.13 1.48
CA ARG A 2 20.39 -35.68 1.56
C ARG A 2 19.24 -35.07 0.75
N SER A 3 18.16 -34.73 1.42
CA SER A 3 17.02 -34.01 0.88
C SER A 3 16.27 -33.41 2.07
N GLU A 4 15.72 -32.21 1.90
CA GLU A 4 14.92 -31.43 2.86
C GLU A 4 15.69 -30.43 3.74
N LEU A 5 15.85 -29.21 3.21
CA LEU A 5 15.94 -27.93 3.95
C LEU A 5 15.97 -26.80 2.91
N ASN A 6 14.80 -26.38 2.43
CA ASN A 6 14.58 -25.18 1.61
C ASN A 6 13.11 -24.75 1.73
N PHE A 7 12.64 -24.53 2.97
CA PHE A 7 11.20 -24.46 3.28
C PHE A 7 10.60 -23.05 3.40
N PHE A 8 11.35 -21.95 3.28
CA PHE A 8 10.78 -20.61 3.40
C PHE A 8 11.25 -19.68 2.27
N GLN A 9 10.56 -19.75 1.12
CA GLN A 9 10.78 -18.80 0.02
C GLN A 9 9.55 -18.51 -0.86
N LYS A 10 8.33 -18.85 -0.42
CA LYS A 10 7.13 -18.78 -1.29
C LYS A 10 5.94 -18.03 -0.68
N CYS A 11 6.15 -16.76 -0.34
CA CYS A 11 5.09 -15.75 -0.42
C CYS A 11 5.64 -14.52 -1.15
N ARG A 12 6.17 -14.74 -2.36
CA ARG A 12 6.47 -13.66 -3.32
C ARG A 12 5.31 -13.55 -4.31
N TRP A 13 4.93 -12.32 -4.60
CA TRP A 13 4.14 -11.90 -5.76
C TRP A 13 4.90 -12.05 -7.10
N ASP A 14 5.90 -12.95 -7.17
CA ASP A 14 6.72 -13.19 -8.35
C ASP A 14 6.47 -14.59 -8.90
N ARG A 15 5.51 -14.75 -9.82
CA ARG A 15 5.54 -15.85 -10.81
C ARG A 15 5.16 -15.34 -12.19
N LEU A 16 6.16 -14.85 -12.92
CA LEU A 16 6.17 -14.87 -14.38
C LEU A 16 6.68 -16.24 -14.83
N ILE A 17 5.88 -16.92 -15.66
CA ILE A 17 6.24 -18.17 -16.34
C ILE A 17 7.18 -17.81 -17.50
N CYS A 18 8.38 -18.41 -17.55
CA CYS A 18 9.23 -18.39 -18.74
C CYS A 18 9.56 -19.83 -19.16
N VAL A 19 9.33 -20.14 -20.44
CA VAL A 19 9.65 -21.41 -21.11
C VAL A 19 11.03 -21.30 -21.78
N PRO A 20 11.87 -22.36 -21.86
CA PRO A 20 13.24 -22.26 -22.38
C PRO A 20 13.30 -22.16 -23.91
N ILE A 21 14.31 -21.48 -24.45
CA ILE A 21 14.74 -21.58 -25.85
C ILE A 21 16.25 -21.87 -25.88
N ASP A 22 16.65 -22.73 -26.83
CA ASP A 22 17.95 -23.39 -27.01
C ASP A 22 19.20 -22.48 -27.11
N PRO A 23 20.39 -22.98 -26.70
CA PRO A 23 21.64 -22.23 -26.68
C PRO A 23 22.43 -22.41 -27.98
N GLY A 24 22.52 -21.37 -28.82
CA GLY A 24 23.30 -21.53 -30.05
C GLY A 24 23.58 -20.30 -30.90
N VAL A 25 23.90 -19.12 -30.35
CA VAL A 25 24.60 -18.04 -31.11
C VAL A 25 25.39 -17.13 -30.14
N ALA A 26 26.68 -16.86 -30.43
CA ALA A 26 27.56 -15.96 -29.67
C ALA A 26 27.38 -14.46 -30.05
N PRO A 27 27.62 -13.49 -29.14
CA PRO A 27 27.26 -12.08 -29.37
C PRO A 27 28.44 -11.20 -29.82
N ALA A 28 28.13 -10.15 -30.61
CA ALA A 28 29.00 -8.99 -30.85
C ALA A 28 28.47 -7.74 -30.11
N HIS A 29 29.41 -6.89 -29.68
CA HIS A 29 29.31 -5.78 -28.73
C HIS A 29 28.08 -4.83 -28.84
N GLN A 30 27.33 -4.66 -27.73
CA GLN A 30 26.48 -3.48 -27.43
C GLN A 30 26.07 -3.41 -25.94
N ALA A 31 25.78 -2.19 -25.47
CA ALA A 31 25.68 -1.75 -24.07
C ALA A 31 24.77 -2.60 -23.15
N ILE A 32 25.28 -2.90 -21.95
CA ILE A 32 24.69 -3.83 -20.99
C ILE A 32 23.83 -3.07 -19.96
N SER A 33 22.54 -3.41 -19.90
CA SER A 33 21.66 -3.04 -18.78
C SER A 33 21.94 -3.94 -17.57
N ASN A 34 22.01 -3.36 -16.36
CA ASN A 34 22.34 -4.05 -15.09
C ASN A 34 21.43 -5.26 -14.77
N ASN A 35 20.24 -5.35 -15.37
CA ASN A 35 19.34 -6.48 -15.20
C ASN A 35 19.71 -7.69 -16.07
N CYS A 36 20.24 -7.47 -17.28
CA CYS A 36 20.72 -8.54 -18.18
C CYS A 36 22.01 -9.19 -17.61
N ALA A 37 22.90 -8.40 -17.00
CA ALA A 37 24.12 -8.87 -16.35
C ALA A 37 23.85 -9.78 -15.13
N ARG A 38 22.88 -9.42 -14.29
CA ARG A 38 22.49 -10.23 -13.11
C ARG A 38 21.87 -11.58 -13.46
N ARG A 39 21.31 -11.72 -14.66
CA ARG A 39 20.59 -12.93 -15.10
C ARG A 39 21.38 -13.82 -16.05
N ARG A 40 22.61 -13.43 -16.45
CA ARG A 40 23.42 -14.12 -17.48
C ARG A 40 22.64 -14.36 -18.80
N VAL A 41 21.80 -13.41 -19.19
CA VAL A 41 21.03 -13.47 -20.44
C VAL A 41 21.59 -12.44 -21.43
N ALA A 42 21.82 -12.85 -22.68
CA ALA A 42 22.23 -11.93 -23.74
C ALA A 42 21.06 -11.00 -24.10
N CYS A 43 21.27 -9.69 -23.96
CA CYS A 43 20.32 -8.67 -24.38
C CYS A 43 20.41 -8.56 -25.92
N ALA A 44 19.47 -9.18 -26.66
CA ALA A 44 19.35 -9.02 -28.11
C ALA A 44 18.16 -8.12 -28.45
N TYR A 45 18.43 -6.94 -29.02
CA TYR A 45 17.39 -6.17 -29.70
C TYR A 45 17.23 -6.74 -31.11
N PRO A 46 16.01 -7.08 -31.57
CA PRO A 46 15.83 -7.46 -32.95
C PRO A 46 16.22 -6.28 -33.84
N ALA A 47 17.15 -6.51 -34.76
CA ALA A 47 17.50 -5.54 -35.78
C ALA A 47 16.22 -5.15 -36.55
N ARG A 48 16.08 -3.85 -36.80
CA ARG A 48 14.90 -3.22 -37.40
C ARG A 48 14.67 -3.80 -38.81
N ASN A 49 13.85 -4.85 -38.92
CA ASN A 49 13.38 -5.33 -40.21
C ASN A 49 12.46 -4.27 -40.81
N ALA A 50 12.91 -3.63 -41.90
CA ALA A 50 12.19 -2.59 -42.64
C ALA A 50 10.95 -3.11 -43.40
N ALA A 51 10.37 -4.25 -43.01
CA ALA A 51 9.21 -4.86 -43.64
C ALA A 51 8.20 -5.48 -42.64
N ALA A 52 8.32 -5.21 -41.34
CA ALA A 52 7.33 -5.66 -40.36
C ALA A 52 6.25 -4.59 -40.14
N THR A 53 5.03 -4.90 -40.54
CA THR A 53 3.82 -4.09 -40.41
C THR A 53 3.61 -3.64 -38.97
N LEU A 54 3.42 -2.33 -38.79
CA LEU A 54 3.03 -1.69 -37.53
C LEU A 54 1.82 -2.42 -36.92
N ILE A 55 1.91 -2.82 -35.65
CA ILE A 55 0.76 -3.33 -34.90
C ILE A 55 -0.24 -2.19 -34.74
N LEU A 56 -1.27 -2.21 -35.59
CA LEU A 56 -2.50 -1.47 -35.38
C LEU A 56 -3.18 -2.06 -34.14
N VAL A 57 -3.39 -1.24 -33.12
CA VAL A 57 -4.24 -1.62 -31.97
C VAL A 57 -5.67 -1.75 -32.49
N GLU A 58 -6.15 -2.98 -32.60
CA GLU A 58 -7.54 -3.28 -32.95
C GLU A 58 -8.49 -2.67 -31.92
N ARG A 59 -9.34 -1.76 -32.39
CA ARG A 59 -10.54 -1.31 -31.70
C ARG A 59 -11.46 -2.51 -31.44
N GLY A 60 -11.70 -2.79 -30.17
CA GLY A 60 -12.92 -3.42 -29.64
C GLY A 60 -13.39 -4.70 -30.31
N LYS A 61 -13.13 -5.85 -29.66
CA LYS A 61 -14.03 -7.02 -29.58
C LYS A 61 -13.38 -8.10 -28.69
N GLN A 62 -13.76 -8.14 -27.42
CA GLN A 62 -13.85 -9.43 -26.72
C GLN A 62 -15.29 -9.64 -26.25
N LYS A 63 -15.81 -10.79 -26.66
CA LYS A 63 -17.20 -11.24 -26.52
C LYS A 63 -17.40 -11.80 -25.12
N THR A 64 -18.37 -11.27 -24.38
CA THR A 64 -19.03 -11.97 -23.28
C THR A 64 -20.07 -12.95 -23.83
N ALA A 65 -20.16 -14.12 -23.19
CA ALA A 65 -21.17 -15.13 -23.51
C ALA A 65 -22.55 -14.68 -23.00
N THR A 66 -23.45 -14.33 -23.92
CA THR A 66 -24.83 -14.81 -24.03
C THR A 66 -25.49 -14.12 -25.21
N ASN A 67 -25.81 -14.90 -26.24
CA ASN A 67 -26.66 -14.49 -27.35
C ASN A 67 -28.04 -14.07 -26.82
N TRP A 68 -28.74 -13.19 -27.54
CA TRP A 68 -30.12 -13.45 -28.02
C TRP A 68 -30.49 -12.42 -29.10
N SER A 69 -30.78 -12.99 -30.27
CA SER A 69 -31.49 -12.52 -31.47
C SER A 69 -31.67 -11.03 -31.79
N GLN A 70 -31.16 -10.66 -32.96
CA GLN A 70 -31.59 -9.54 -33.79
C GLN A 70 -33.09 -9.59 -34.10
N SER A 71 -33.76 -8.43 -34.05
CA SER A 71 -34.84 -8.11 -34.97
C SER A 71 -34.84 -6.62 -35.32
N THR A 72 -34.95 -6.41 -36.63
CA THR A 72 -35.06 -5.23 -37.50
C THR A 72 -35.52 -3.87 -36.95
N SER A 73 -34.74 -2.84 -37.35
CA SER A 73 -35.15 -1.58 -37.99
C SER A 73 -36.29 -0.74 -37.37
N ARG A 74 -35.93 0.46 -36.87
CA ARG A 74 -36.58 1.72 -37.27
C ARG A 74 -35.69 2.92 -36.94
N ARG A 75 -35.28 3.64 -37.99
CA ARG A 75 -34.70 4.99 -37.92
C ARG A 75 -35.63 5.92 -37.15
N ARG A 76 -35.12 6.56 -36.09
CA ARG A 76 -35.58 7.89 -35.66
C ARG A 76 -34.37 8.73 -35.29
N SER A 77 -34.12 9.72 -36.15
CA SER A 77 -33.26 10.86 -35.90
C SER A 77 -33.79 11.64 -34.71
N TYR A 78 -33.04 11.63 -33.61
CA TYR A 78 -33.16 12.67 -32.59
C TYR A 78 -31.84 13.42 -32.59
N LEU A 79 -31.91 14.68 -33.04
CA LEU A 79 -30.89 15.68 -32.84
C LEU A 79 -30.47 15.68 -31.37
N ALA A 80 -29.20 15.38 -31.10
CA ALA A 80 -28.65 15.48 -29.76
C ALA A 80 -28.65 16.95 -29.33
N ARG A 81 -29.38 17.24 -28.24
CA ARG A 81 -29.39 18.52 -27.56
C ARG A 81 -28.01 18.77 -26.92
N PRO A 82 -27.37 19.92 -27.13
CA PRO A 82 -26.07 20.23 -26.54
C PRO A 82 -26.22 20.80 -25.12
N GLU A 83 -26.62 19.97 -24.15
CA GLU A 83 -26.71 20.35 -22.71
C GLU A 83 -26.58 19.07 -21.85
N CYS A 84 -25.36 18.60 -21.52
CA CYS A 84 -25.17 17.52 -20.51
C CYS A 84 -23.73 17.29 -19.99
N LEU A 85 -22.68 17.93 -20.52
CA LEU A 85 -21.29 17.60 -20.11
C LEU A 85 -20.84 18.30 -18.81
N THR A 86 -21.43 19.45 -18.48
CA THR A 86 -21.13 20.20 -17.24
C THR A 86 -21.76 19.56 -16.01
N ASP A 87 -22.93 18.92 -16.16
CA ASP A 87 -23.68 18.29 -15.06
C ASP A 87 -23.02 17.00 -14.55
N GLN A 88 -22.54 16.15 -15.47
CA GLN A 88 -21.83 14.91 -15.11
C GLN A 88 -20.51 15.16 -14.36
N THR A 89 -19.77 16.20 -14.74
CA THR A 89 -18.50 16.57 -14.10
C THR A 89 -18.72 17.01 -12.65
N CYS A 90 -19.72 17.89 -12.42
CA CYS A 90 -20.12 18.31 -11.08
C CYS A 90 -20.59 17.13 -10.22
N ASN A 91 -21.32 16.19 -10.83
CA ASN A 91 -21.80 14.99 -10.15
C ASN A 91 -20.63 14.13 -9.63
N TYR A 92 -19.68 13.75 -10.48
CA TYR A 92 -18.55 12.92 -10.05
C TYR A 92 -17.59 13.63 -9.11
N MET A 93 -17.46 14.96 -9.20
CA MET A 93 -16.76 15.75 -8.18
C MET A 93 -17.46 15.63 -6.82
N SER A 94 -18.79 15.69 -6.76
CA SER A 94 -19.53 15.49 -5.50
C SER A 94 -19.34 14.09 -4.91
N PHE A 95 -19.21 13.06 -5.75
CA PHE A 95 -18.88 11.71 -5.29
C PHE A 95 -17.43 11.60 -4.81
N PHE A 96 -16.49 12.35 -5.38
CA PHE A 96 -15.14 12.46 -4.85
C PHE A 96 -15.14 13.13 -3.46
N ASP A 97 -16.02 14.09 -3.22
CA ASP A 97 -16.18 14.74 -1.90
C ASP A 97 -16.77 13.79 -0.86
N ALA A 98 -17.72 12.96 -1.30
CA ALA A 98 -18.22 11.88 -0.46
C ALA A 98 -17.12 10.84 -0.18
N PHE A 99 -16.32 10.49 -1.19
CA PHE A 99 -15.20 9.55 -1.07
C PHE A 99 -14.17 10.04 -0.05
N THR A 100 -13.69 11.28 -0.17
CA THR A 100 -12.67 11.86 0.73
C THR A 100 -13.17 11.99 2.16
N ARG A 101 -14.46 12.29 2.37
CA ARG A 101 -15.08 12.29 3.71
C ARG A 101 -15.22 10.89 4.31
N ALA A 102 -15.46 9.88 3.48
CA ALA A 102 -15.59 8.49 3.91
C ALA A 102 -14.24 7.74 4.01
N ASN A 103 -13.14 8.35 3.54
CA ASN A 103 -11.81 7.73 3.47
C ASN A 103 -10.73 8.65 4.04
N ASN A 104 -10.76 8.82 5.36
CA ASN A 104 -9.70 9.50 6.09
C ASN A 104 -8.46 8.61 6.18
N PHE A 105 -7.40 8.96 5.47
CA PHE A 105 -6.16 8.17 5.45
C PHE A 105 -5.24 8.39 6.65
N THR A 106 -5.47 9.44 7.47
CA THR A 106 -4.54 9.86 8.53
C THR A 106 -5.17 9.86 9.93
N GLY A 107 -6.50 9.80 9.99
CA GLY A 107 -7.28 10.00 11.21
C GLY A 107 -7.35 11.45 11.68
N ARG A 108 -6.74 12.41 10.96
CA ARG A 108 -6.74 13.83 11.32
C ARG A 108 -8.02 14.52 10.84
N VAL A 109 -8.44 15.58 11.54
CA VAL A 109 -9.66 16.36 11.23
C VAL A 109 -9.58 17.06 9.87
N ARG A 110 -8.37 17.47 9.46
CA ARG A 110 -8.12 18.04 8.13
C ARG A 110 -7.48 17.00 7.21
N THR A 111 -8.18 16.67 6.14
CA THR A 111 -7.66 15.90 5.01
C THR A 111 -7.56 16.80 3.78
N ALA A 112 -6.63 16.52 2.87
CA ALA A 112 -6.25 17.40 1.76
C ALA A 112 -7.32 17.68 0.68
N GLY A 113 -8.58 17.28 0.90
CA GLY A 113 -9.64 17.33 -0.12
C GLY A 113 -9.82 18.71 -0.74
N ASP A 114 -9.87 19.77 0.08
CA ASP A 114 -10.12 21.13 -0.44
C ASP A 114 -8.87 21.76 -1.07
N GLU A 115 -7.69 21.51 -0.53
CA GLU A 115 -6.41 22.01 -1.07
C GLU A 115 -6.09 21.38 -2.43
N VAL A 116 -6.39 20.09 -2.58
CA VAL A 116 -6.17 19.34 -3.82
C VAL A 116 -7.14 19.75 -4.91
N LYS A 117 -8.38 20.08 -4.56
CA LYS A 117 -9.35 20.65 -5.52
C LYS A 117 -8.92 22.02 -5.99
N GLN A 118 -8.53 22.90 -5.07
CA GLN A 118 -8.00 24.21 -5.44
C GLN A 118 -6.79 24.06 -6.36
N LEU A 119 -5.90 23.10 -6.08
CA LEU A 119 -4.79 22.78 -6.96
C LEU A 119 -5.26 22.26 -8.34
N ALA A 120 -6.25 21.36 -8.37
CA ALA A 120 -6.81 20.86 -9.63
C ALA A 120 -7.49 21.97 -10.45
N ASP A 121 -8.21 22.88 -9.78
CA ASP A 121 -8.94 24.02 -10.35
C ASP A 121 -8.00 25.08 -10.92
N LEU A 122 -6.89 25.38 -10.21
CA LEU A 122 -5.83 26.28 -10.70
C LEU A 122 -5.15 25.74 -11.97
N HIS A 123 -5.12 24.42 -12.13
CA HIS A 123 -4.59 23.75 -13.32
C HIS A 123 -5.70 23.32 -14.31
N SER A 124 -6.95 23.76 -14.11
CA SER A 124 -8.17 23.28 -14.79
C SER A 124 -8.41 23.90 -16.17
N ARG A 125 -7.34 24.05 -16.96
CA ARG A 125 -7.55 23.95 -18.41
C ARG A 125 -8.04 22.52 -18.64
N LYS A 126 -9.33 22.35 -19.00
CA LYS A 126 -9.97 21.06 -19.33
C LYS A 126 -8.93 20.07 -19.86
N GLY A 127 -8.66 19.00 -19.10
CA GLY A 127 -7.65 18.00 -19.48
C GLY A 127 -6.44 17.87 -18.55
N SER A 128 -6.41 18.50 -17.36
CA SER A 128 -5.34 18.24 -16.40
C SER A 128 -5.41 16.78 -15.90
N HIS A 129 -4.24 16.15 -15.77
CA HIS A 129 -4.14 14.75 -15.34
C HIS A 129 -4.68 14.54 -13.91
N LEU A 130 -4.49 15.52 -13.02
CA LEU A 130 -5.02 15.50 -11.66
C LEU A 130 -6.54 15.56 -11.64
N PHE A 131 -7.14 16.46 -12.42
CA PHE A 131 -8.60 16.59 -12.50
C PHE A 131 -9.25 15.30 -13.01
N ASN A 132 -8.66 14.69 -14.04
CA ASN A 132 -9.12 13.38 -14.52
C ASN A 132 -8.94 12.27 -13.47
N ALA A 133 -7.87 12.27 -12.66
CA ALA A 133 -7.73 11.28 -11.59
C ALA A 133 -8.82 11.44 -10.52
N ILE A 134 -9.15 12.68 -10.15
CA ILE A 134 -10.23 13.01 -9.20
C ILE A 134 -11.57 12.49 -9.73
N LEU A 135 -11.90 12.78 -10.99
CA LEU A 135 -13.14 12.29 -11.62
C LEU A 135 -13.18 10.77 -11.74
N ALA A 136 -12.05 10.11 -12.02
CA ALA A 136 -11.96 8.66 -12.08
C ALA A 136 -12.30 8.02 -10.72
N VAL A 137 -11.74 8.55 -9.62
CA VAL A 137 -12.04 8.08 -8.26
C VAL A 137 -13.50 8.36 -7.90
N GLY A 138 -14.01 9.56 -8.18
CA GLY A 138 -15.40 9.93 -7.94
C GLY A 138 -16.40 9.02 -8.67
N ALA A 139 -16.16 8.75 -9.95
CA ALA A 139 -17.00 7.84 -10.75
C ALA A 139 -16.89 6.39 -10.29
N MET A 140 -15.70 5.93 -9.89
CA MET A 140 -15.50 4.60 -9.30
C MET A 140 -16.30 4.45 -8.00
N TYR A 141 -16.25 5.46 -7.13
CA TYR A 141 -16.98 5.49 -5.87
C TYR A 141 -18.50 5.49 -6.10
N ALA A 142 -18.99 6.29 -7.05
CA ALA A 142 -20.40 6.28 -7.47
C ALA A 142 -20.86 4.88 -7.92
N GLY A 143 -20.04 4.19 -8.71
CA GLY A 143 -20.31 2.82 -9.16
C GLY A 143 -20.36 1.79 -8.02
N LYS A 144 -19.59 2.00 -6.95
CA LYS A 144 -19.63 1.15 -5.74
C LYS A 144 -20.90 1.40 -4.91
N LEU A 145 -21.33 2.65 -4.78
CA LEU A 145 -22.57 2.99 -4.08
C LEU A 145 -23.81 2.47 -4.82
N ASN A 146 -23.83 2.59 -6.16
CA ASN A 146 -24.96 2.18 -7.01
C ASN A 146 -25.02 0.66 -7.29
N HIS A 147 -24.54 -0.18 -6.37
CA HIS A 147 -24.48 -1.64 -6.53
C HIS A 147 -25.84 -2.29 -6.86
N GLN A 148 -26.95 -1.65 -6.49
CA GLN A 148 -28.32 -2.14 -6.70
C GLN A 148 -28.87 -1.86 -8.12
N HIS A 149 -28.30 -0.89 -8.85
CA HIS A 149 -28.77 -0.50 -10.19
C HIS A 149 -27.70 -0.80 -11.24
N ALA A 150 -27.79 -2.00 -11.85
CA ALA A 150 -26.77 -2.52 -12.76
C ALA A 150 -26.45 -1.60 -13.97
N SER A 151 -27.44 -0.87 -14.49
CA SER A 151 -27.26 0.09 -15.59
C SER A 151 -26.42 1.30 -15.16
N SER A 152 -26.81 1.95 -14.07
CA SER A 152 -26.11 3.11 -13.48
C SER A 152 -24.69 2.75 -13.03
N LYS A 153 -24.50 1.58 -12.41
CA LYS A 153 -23.18 1.06 -12.06
C LYS A 153 -22.27 0.90 -13.29
N ARG A 154 -22.77 0.32 -14.37
CA ARG A 154 -21.98 0.10 -15.60
C ARG A 154 -21.57 1.43 -16.24
N GLU A 155 -22.49 2.40 -16.27
CA GLU A 155 -22.22 3.74 -16.77
C GLU A 155 -21.12 4.43 -15.96
N ALA A 156 -21.27 4.46 -14.62
CA ALA A 156 -20.28 5.05 -13.72
C ALA A 156 -18.89 4.41 -13.88
N LEU A 157 -18.82 3.07 -13.99
CA LEU A 157 -17.55 2.36 -14.25
C LEU A 157 -16.94 2.73 -15.60
N SER A 158 -17.75 2.83 -16.66
CA SER A 158 -17.27 3.23 -17.99
C SER A 158 -16.64 4.63 -17.94
N ILE A 159 -17.29 5.58 -17.26
CA ILE A 159 -16.78 6.94 -17.08
C ILE A 159 -15.51 6.94 -16.21
N ALA A 160 -15.47 6.12 -15.16
CA ALA A 160 -14.31 5.98 -14.28
C ALA A 160 -13.06 5.53 -15.07
N PHE A 161 -13.19 4.51 -15.92
CA PHE A 161 -12.09 4.03 -16.78
C PHE A 161 -11.70 5.05 -17.85
N GLN A 162 -12.65 5.79 -18.41
CA GLN A 162 -12.36 6.85 -19.38
C GLN A 162 -11.49 7.94 -18.76
N HIS A 163 -11.87 8.47 -17.59
CA HIS A 163 -11.08 9.47 -16.89
C HIS A 163 -9.75 8.93 -16.37
N TYR A 164 -9.70 7.68 -15.90
CA TYR A 164 -8.45 7.02 -15.56
C TYR A 164 -7.48 7.04 -16.76
N SER A 165 -7.95 6.65 -17.95
CA SER A 165 -7.14 6.64 -19.16
C SER A 165 -6.63 8.04 -19.55
N TYR A 166 -7.50 9.06 -19.47
CA TYR A 166 -7.10 10.45 -19.74
C TYR A 166 -6.08 10.97 -18.73
N SER A 167 -6.23 10.59 -17.46
CA SER A 167 -5.28 10.94 -16.41
C SER A 167 -3.90 10.34 -16.68
N ILE A 168 -3.81 9.05 -17.04
CA ILE A 168 -2.55 8.39 -17.39
C ILE A 168 -1.88 9.07 -18.59
N GLN A 169 -2.65 9.40 -19.63
CA GLN A 169 -2.11 10.08 -20.81
C GLN A 169 -1.53 11.45 -20.44
N GLY A 170 -2.30 12.30 -19.76
CA GLY A 170 -1.83 13.63 -19.35
C GLY A 170 -0.69 13.58 -18.34
N LEU A 171 -0.63 12.53 -17.51
CA LEU A 171 0.47 12.34 -16.56
C LEU A 171 1.79 12.04 -17.28
N ARG A 172 1.76 11.21 -18.33
CA ARG A 172 2.94 10.93 -19.16
C ARG A 172 3.44 12.20 -19.84
N GLU A 173 2.54 12.95 -20.46
CA GLU A 173 2.86 14.23 -21.10
C GLU A 173 3.48 15.23 -20.10
N ALA A 174 2.96 15.29 -18.87
CA ALA A 174 3.50 16.12 -17.81
C ALA A 174 4.90 15.70 -17.35
N ILE A 175 5.15 14.40 -17.21
CA ILE A 175 6.46 13.86 -16.82
C ILE A 175 7.50 14.12 -17.92
N ASP A 176 7.13 13.86 -19.19
CA ASP A 176 8.01 14.11 -20.34
C ASP A 176 8.35 15.60 -20.46
N GLY A 177 7.37 16.48 -20.26
CA GLY A 177 7.58 17.92 -20.22
C GLY A 177 8.55 18.39 -19.12
N MET A 178 8.57 17.72 -17.96
CA MET A 178 9.56 18.02 -16.91
C MET A 178 10.98 17.56 -17.27
N ASN A 179 11.12 16.43 -17.96
CA ASN A 179 12.41 15.89 -18.37
C ASN A 179 13.09 16.73 -19.48
N LEU A 180 12.29 17.41 -20.30
CA LEU A 180 12.76 18.24 -21.42
C LEU A 180 13.28 19.63 -21.01
N GLY A 181 13.44 19.91 -19.71
CA GLY A 181 14.27 21.01 -19.19
C GLY A 181 13.85 22.43 -19.61
N THR A 182 12.64 22.64 -20.11
CA THR A 182 12.21 23.93 -20.64
C THR A 182 11.67 24.81 -19.52
N SER A 183 12.58 25.61 -18.93
CA SER A 183 12.42 26.86 -18.13
C SER A 183 13.05 26.84 -16.73
N PRO A 184 13.50 28.01 -16.22
CA PRO A 184 13.95 28.18 -14.83
C PRO A 184 12.88 27.73 -13.83
N ARG A 185 13.28 27.39 -12.60
CA ARG A 185 12.40 27.03 -11.47
C ARG A 185 11.39 28.14 -11.17
N LEU A 186 10.29 28.15 -11.91
CA LEU A 186 9.14 29.01 -11.70
C LEU A 186 8.17 28.31 -10.74
N PRO A 187 7.35 29.04 -9.97
CA PRO A 187 6.30 28.46 -9.11
C PRO A 187 5.36 27.47 -9.82
N ARG A 188 5.22 27.59 -11.15
CA ARG A 188 4.47 26.63 -11.98
C ARG A 188 5.05 25.21 -11.98
N HIS A 189 6.37 25.05 -11.87
CA HIS A 189 7.01 23.74 -11.82
C HIS A 189 6.81 23.04 -10.47
N GLU A 190 6.76 23.80 -9.37
CA GLU A 190 6.48 23.25 -8.04
C GLU A 190 5.04 22.74 -7.96
N ASN A 191 4.07 23.54 -8.40
CA ASN A 191 2.67 23.09 -8.45
C ASN A 191 2.48 21.88 -9.37
N GLN A 192 3.21 21.82 -10.50
CA GLN A 192 3.16 20.68 -11.42
C GLN A 192 3.70 19.39 -10.78
N ARG A 193 4.80 19.45 -10.01
CA ARG A 193 5.31 18.30 -9.25
C ARG A 193 4.29 17.81 -8.24
N VAL A 194 3.70 18.72 -7.49
CA VAL A 194 2.65 18.37 -6.50
C VAL A 194 1.41 17.81 -7.19
N CYS A 195 1.03 18.29 -8.38
CA CYS A 195 -0.03 17.68 -9.18
C CYS A 195 0.30 16.25 -9.59
N ILE A 196 1.55 15.97 -10.00
CA ILE A 196 2.01 14.62 -10.36
C ILE A 196 1.94 13.67 -9.15
N LEU A 197 2.37 14.14 -7.98
CA LEU A 197 2.26 13.40 -6.72
C LEU A 197 0.80 13.00 -6.44
N TRP A 198 -0.11 13.96 -6.40
CA TRP A 198 -1.53 13.69 -6.17
C TRP A 198 -2.17 12.80 -7.23
N THR A 199 -1.78 12.97 -8.50
CA THR A 199 -2.29 12.16 -9.61
C THR A 199 -1.90 10.70 -9.44
N THR A 200 -0.60 10.43 -9.21
CA THR A 200 -0.10 9.06 -9.01
C THR A 200 -0.76 8.40 -7.79
N PHE A 201 -0.97 9.15 -6.70
CA PHE A 201 -1.68 8.64 -5.54
C PHE A 201 -3.14 8.28 -5.81
N PHE A 202 -3.93 9.16 -6.45
CA PHE A 202 -5.33 8.84 -6.75
C PHE A 202 -5.49 7.71 -7.77
N LEU A 203 -4.57 7.60 -8.74
CA LEU A 203 -4.53 6.45 -9.63
C LEU A 203 -4.24 5.16 -8.85
N GLY A 204 -3.32 5.20 -7.88
CA GLY A 204 -3.09 4.07 -6.97
C GLY A 204 -4.33 3.71 -6.13
N VAL A 205 -5.07 4.71 -5.63
CA VAL A 205 -6.35 4.50 -4.91
C VAL A 205 -7.41 3.88 -5.83
N PHE A 206 -7.50 4.34 -7.08
CA PHE A 206 -8.38 3.74 -8.09
C PHE A 206 -8.08 2.25 -8.27
N GLU A 207 -6.81 1.86 -8.37
CA GLU A 207 -6.43 0.45 -8.48
C GLU A 207 -6.81 -0.35 -7.24
N LEU A 208 -6.65 0.20 -6.03
CA LEU A 208 -7.11 -0.47 -4.80
C LEU A 208 -8.61 -0.77 -4.82
N MET A 209 -9.42 0.11 -5.42
CA MET A 209 -10.87 -0.06 -5.54
C MET A 209 -11.28 -1.07 -6.63
N ASN A 210 -10.47 -1.18 -7.70
CA ASN A 210 -10.81 -1.89 -8.93
C ASN A 210 -10.13 -3.25 -9.07
N ASP A 211 -8.83 -3.33 -8.82
CA ASP A 211 -8.00 -4.52 -9.05
C ASP A 211 -7.97 -5.43 -7.82
N ALA A 212 -8.63 -6.57 -7.91
CA ALA A 212 -8.66 -7.58 -6.85
C ALA A 212 -7.30 -8.29 -6.64
N THR A 213 -6.40 -8.23 -7.63
CA THR A 213 -5.10 -8.88 -7.56
C THR A 213 -4.06 -8.04 -6.82
N GLY A 214 -4.25 -6.72 -6.75
CA GLY A 214 -3.31 -5.79 -6.11
C GLY A 214 -2.08 -5.44 -6.95
N HIS A 215 -1.88 -6.05 -8.12
CA HIS A 215 -0.73 -5.77 -8.99
C HIS A 215 -0.76 -4.33 -9.51
N GLY A 216 -1.94 -3.84 -9.91
CA GLY A 216 -2.10 -2.46 -10.39
C GLY A 216 -1.66 -1.46 -9.32
N TRP A 217 -2.14 -1.64 -8.09
CA TRP A 217 -1.73 -0.81 -6.97
C TRP A 217 -0.23 -0.91 -6.70
N GLN A 218 0.33 -2.13 -6.64
CA GLN A 218 1.76 -2.35 -6.40
C GLN A 218 2.62 -1.58 -7.41
N GLN A 219 2.28 -1.65 -8.70
CA GLN A 219 3.00 -0.92 -9.75
C GLN A 219 2.89 0.61 -9.56
N HIS A 220 1.69 1.11 -9.28
CA HIS A 220 1.46 2.54 -9.07
C HIS A 220 2.16 3.09 -7.83
N ILE A 221 2.10 2.38 -6.69
CA ILE A 221 2.75 2.84 -5.47
C ILE A 221 4.28 2.78 -5.60
N ILE A 222 4.85 1.65 -6.06
CA ILE A 222 6.31 1.48 -6.14
C ILE A 222 6.89 2.40 -7.23
N HIS A 223 6.41 2.30 -8.46
CA HIS A 223 7.05 2.94 -9.62
C HIS A 223 6.46 4.30 -9.97
N GLY A 224 5.27 4.63 -9.49
CA GLY A 224 4.63 5.93 -9.66
C GLY A 224 4.86 6.83 -8.44
N THR A 225 4.06 6.63 -7.40
CA THR A 225 3.95 7.53 -6.24
C THR A 225 5.26 7.65 -5.46
N SER A 226 5.86 6.53 -5.06
CA SER A 226 7.07 6.55 -4.23
C SER A 226 8.28 7.09 -4.99
N MET A 227 8.43 6.73 -6.26
CA MET A 227 9.49 7.30 -7.11
C MET A 227 9.26 8.79 -7.38
N ALA A 228 8.03 9.22 -7.67
CA ALA A 228 7.73 10.63 -7.89
C ALA A 228 7.99 11.47 -6.62
N LEU A 229 7.62 10.94 -5.45
CA LEU A 229 7.88 11.58 -4.16
C LEU A 229 9.38 11.68 -3.89
N LYS A 230 10.13 10.58 -4.07
CA LYS A 230 11.58 10.57 -3.93
C LYS A 230 12.25 11.61 -4.83
N HIS A 231 11.90 11.65 -6.12
CA HIS A 231 12.47 12.61 -7.08
C HIS A 231 12.07 14.06 -6.81
N SER A 232 10.90 14.30 -6.22
CA SER A 232 10.46 15.65 -5.85
C SER A 232 11.28 16.22 -4.68
N GLY A 233 11.89 15.34 -3.89
CA GLY A 233 12.70 15.68 -2.72
C GLY A 233 11.86 16.19 -1.53
N PRO A 234 12.46 16.19 -0.32
CA PRO A 234 11.75 16.55 0.90
C PRO A 234 11.34 18.03 0.96
N THR A 235 12.03 18.92 0.24
CA THR A 235 11.71 20.35 0.20
C THR A 235 10.32 20.64 -0.37
N SER A 236 9.88 19.84 -1.35
CA SER A 236 8.53 19.93 -1.95
C SER A 236 7.41 19.59 -0.96
N CYS A 237 7.75 19.04 0.20
CA CYS A 237 6.80 18.55 1.21
C CYS A 237 6.78 19.40 2.50
N ARG A 238 7.45 20.57 2.52
CA ARG A 238 7.55 21.41 3.71
C ARG A 238 6.28 22.21 4.02
N SER A 239 5.42 22.47 3.04
CA SER A 239 4.19 23.24 3.23
C SER A 239 3.11 22.94 2.18
N GLY A 240 1.91 23.46 2.42
CA GLY A 240 0.79 23.43 1.47
C GLY A 240 0.37 22.02 1.03
N PRO A 241 -0.11 21.86 -0.23
CA PRO A 241 -0.61 20.58 -0.71
C PRO A 241 0.46 19.48 -0.81
N GLY A 242 1.75 19.84 -0.86
CA GLY A 242 2.87 18.90 -0.83
C GLY A 242 3.09 18.30 0.56
N PHE A 243 2.97 19.13 1.61
CA PHE A 243 2.96 18.65 3.00
C PHE A 243 1.77 17.72 3.26
N ALA A 244 0.56 18.14 2.85
CA ALA A 244 -0.65 17.34 3.02
C ALA A 244 -0.57 15.99 2.28
N PHE A 245 0.08 15.98 1.11
CA PHE A 245 0.40 14.76 0.37
C PHE A 245 1.34 13.85 1.17
N PHE A 246 2.47 14.39 1.65
CA PHE A 246 3.49 13.60 2.34
C PHE A 246 2.92 12.88 3.55
N ILE A 247 2.13 13.55 4.39
CA ILE A 247 1.48 12.93 5.57
C ILE A 247 0.67 11.69 5.17
N GLN A 248 -0.07 11.75 4.06
CA GLN A 248 -0.90 10.64 3.60
C GLN A 248 -0.07 9.55 2.93
N ALA A 249 0.74 9.92 1.94
CA ALA A 249 1.55 9.00 1.16
C ALA A 249 2.54 8.21 2.03
N ARG A 250 3.04 8.81 3.11
CA ARG A 250 3.95 8.18 4.07
C ARG A 250 3.36 6.90 4.68
N ILE A 251 2.08 6.90 5.05
CA ILE A 251 1.43 5.71 5.62
C ILE A 251 1.38 4.56 4.59
N PHE A 252 1.07 4.89 3.33
CA PHE A 252 1.04 3.92 2.23
C PHE A 252 2.43 3.39 1.90
N GLU A 253 3.44 4.26 1.87
CA GLU A 253 4.84 3.88 1.62
C GLU A 253 5.35 2.93 2.70
N ILE A 254 5.06 3.21 3.98
CA ILE A 254 5.40 2.34 5.11
C ILE A 254 4.67 1.01 5.02
N SER A 255 3.37 1.04 4.72
CA SER A 255 2.56 -0.18 4.56
C SER A 255 3.09 -1.06 3.42
N ARG A 256 3.50 -0.45 2.30
CA ARG A 256 4.08 -1.10 1.14
C ARG A 256 5.40 -1.80 1.49
N THR A 257 6.34 -1.11 2.15
CA THR A 257 7.63 -1.73 2.54
C THR A 257 7.41 -2.93 3.47
N ILE A 258 6.47 -2.86 4.40
CA ILE A 258 6.12 -3.98 5.30
C ILE A 258 5.46 -5.13 4.53
N LEU A 259 4.53 -4.84 3.63
CA LEU A 259 3.79 -5.88 2.89
C LEU A 259 4.69 -6.66 1.92
N PHE A 260 5.61 -5.97 1.24
CA PHE A 260 6.45 -6.53 0.19
C PHE A 260 7.90 -6.81 0.61
N ASN A 261 8.29 -6.42 1.82
CA ASN A 261 9.66 -6.46 2.33
C ASN A 261 10.67 -5.80 1.39
N GLU A 262 10.37 -4.57 0.95
CA GLU A 262 11.21 -3.81 0.03
C GLU A 262 11.78 -2.56 0.71
N PRO A 263 12.99 -2.09 0.33
CA PRO A 263 13.53 -0.83 0.82
C PRO A 263 12.60 0.38 0.62
N THR A 264 12.79 1.39 1.46
CA THR A 264 12.11 2.68 1.34
C THR A 264 13.13 3.82 1.36
N PHE A 265 12.84 4.90 0.63
CA PHE A 265 13.63 6.13 0.68
C PHE A 265 13.42 6.91 1.98
N LEU A 266 12.39 6.58 2.77
CA LEU A 266 12.10 7.25 4.05
C LEU A 266 13.22 7.07 5.10
N THR A 267 14.14 6.12 4.91
CA THR A 267 15.33 5.96 5.76
C THR A 267 16.48 6.89 5.38
N GLU A 268 16.39 7.61 4.25
CA GLU A 268 17.44 8.51 3.81
C GLU A 268 17.49 9.77 4.71
N PRO A 269 18.69 10.30 5.05
CA PRO A 269 18.84 11.34 6.07
C PRO A 269 18.00 12.59 5.84
N GLU A 270 17.79 12.98 4.59
CA GLU A 270 17.00 14.15 4.21
C GLU A 270 15.50 13.99 4.51
N TRP A 271 14.96 12.77 4.40
CA TRP A 271 13.56 12.45 4.70
C TRP A 271 13.33 12.24 6.21
N VAL A 272 14.33 11.68 6.90
CA VAL A 272 14.36 11.62 8.37
C VAL A 272 14.42 13.04 8.95
N SER A 273 15.23 13.94 8.35
CA SER A 273 15.29 15.34 8.76
C SER A 273 13.96 16.05 8.53
N LEU A 274 13.30 15.85 7.38
CA LEU A 274 11.98 16.42 7.14
C LEU A 274 10.98 16.00 8.23
N SER A 275 10.92 14.71 8.57
CA SER A 275 10.02 14.20 9.62
C SER A 275 10.32 14.83 10.99
N ARG A 276 11.60 15.08 11.29
CA ARG A 276 12.03 15.74 12.53
C ARG A 276 11.73 17.24 12.54
N ASP A 277 11.95 17.94 11.42
CA ASP A 277 11.66 19.37 11.29
C ASP A 277 10.17 19.62 11.52
N MET A 278 9.31 18.76 10.95
CA MET A 278 7.86 18.78 11.16
C MET A 278 7.48 18.61 12.63
N LEU A 279 8.20 17.79 13.39
CA LEU A 279 8.02 17.63 14.83
C LEU A 279 8.44 18.89 15.62
N THR A 280 9.49 19.60 15.20
CA THR A 280 10.00 20.78 15.91
C THR A 280 9.21 22.06 15.63
N ASP A 281 8.80 22.28 14.38
CA ASP A 281 8.05 23.48 13.99
C ASP A 281 6.69 23.56 14.70
N GLU A 282 6.06 22.40 14.95
CA GLU A 282 4.79 22.33 15.68
C GLU A 282 4.93 22.57 17.20
N LYS A 283 6.02 22.14 17.83
CA LYS A 283 6.30 22.46 19.25
C LYS A 283 6.41 23.97 19.49
N ASN A 284 6.87 24.70 18.48
CA ASN A 284 7.00 26.15 18.50
C ASN A 284 5.67 26.88 18.17
N LEU A 285 4.72 26.20 17.53
CA LEU A 285 3.40 26.70 17.15
C LEU A 285 2.32 26.14 18.09
N ALA A 286 2.44 26.45 19.38
CA ALA A 286 1.45 26.14 20.42
C ALA A 286 0.09 26.81 20.11
N GLY A 287 -0.71 26.19 19.25
CA GLY A 287 -2.00 26.72 18.78
C GLY A 287 -2.50 26.13 17.46
N SER A 288 -1.66 25.43 16.68
CA SER A 288 -2.11 24.74 15.47
C SER A 288 -2.85 23.44 15.81
N LYS A 289 -4.09 23.30 15.32
CA LYS A 289 -4.94 22.09 15.46
C LYS A 289 -4.42 20.84 14.72
N ASN A 290 -3.27 20.92 14.05
CA ASN A 290 -2.58 19.77 13.46
C ASN A 290 -1.46 19.37 14.43
N THR A 291 -1.81 18.64 15.48
CA THR A 291 -0.87 18.15 16.48
C THR A 291 -0.14 16.93 15.92
N TRP A 292 1.20 16.91 15.93
CA TRP A 292 1.99 15.70 15.72
C TRP A 292 1.48 14.63 16.67
N THR A 293 0.92 13.57 16.09
CA THR A 293 0.12 12.58 16.81
C THR A 293 1.00 11.44 17.30
N SER A 294 0.46 10.63 18.22
CA SER A 294 1.04 9.33 18.59
C SER A 294 1.34 8.48 17.35
N LEU A 295 0.50 8.57 16.31
CA LEU A 295 0.70 7.87 15.05
C LEU A 295 2.00 8.29 14.35
N ASP A 296 2.32 9.58 14.29
CA ASP A 296 3.45 10.07 13.49
C ASP A 296 4.81 9.60 14.05
N SER A 297 4.99 9.61 15.38
CA SER A 297 6.19 9.06 16.02
C SER A 297 6.25 7.53 15.89
N LEU A 298 5.12 6.84 15.85
CA LEU A 298 5.07 5.41 15.58
C LEU A 298 5.50 5.09 14.14
N LEU A 299 5.07 5.90 13.16
CA LEU A 299 5.45 5.74 11.75
C LEU A 299 6.98 5.81 11.58
N ASP A 300 7.70 6.63 12.34
CA ASP A 300 9.17 6.65 12.35
C ASP A 300 9.75 5.29 12.78
N ILE A 301 9.21 4.72 13.86
CA ILE A 301 9.64 3.40 14.36
C ILE A 301 9.32 2.31 13.32
N MET A 302 8.15 2.37 12.68
CA MET A 302 7.74 1.42 11.64
C MET A 302 8.69 1.43 10.43
N VAL A 303 9.14 2.62 9.98
CA VAL A 303 10.16 2.74 8.92
C VAL A 303 11.43 1.98 9.32
N MET A 304 11.91 2.17 10.54
CA MET A 304 13.13 1.51 11.01
C MET A 304 12.96 0.00 11.15
N CYS A 305 11.82 -0.48 11.62
CA CYS A 305 11.48 -1.91 11.65
C CYS A 305 11.47 -2.52 10.24
N SER A 306 10.92 -1.82 9.24
CA SER A 306 10.92 -2.31 7.85
C SER A 306 12.34 -2.42 7.28
N SER A 307 13.19 -1.42 7.54
CA SER A 307 14.60 -1.42 7.14
C SER A 307 15.39 -2.57 7.78
N LEU A 308 15.15 -2.84 9.07
CA LEU A 308 15.75 -3.96 9.78
C LEU A 308 15.36 -5.30 9.14
N CYS A 309 14.08 -5.49 8.79
CA CYS A 309 13.60 -6.71 8.15
C CYS A 309 14.30 -6.99 6.81
N VAL A 310 14.44 -5.97 5.96
CA VAL A 310 15.16 -6.09 4.68
C VAL A 310 16.62 -6.46 4.90
N ARG A 311 17.29 -5.84 5.89
CA ARG A 311 18.69 -6.16 6.25
C ARG A 311 18.83 -7.59 6.78
N ALA A 312 17.93 -8.02 7.67
CA ALA A 312 17.92 -9.36 8.23
C ALA A 312 17.72 -10.43 7.15
N GLU A 313 16.76 -10.22 6.23
CA GLU A 313 16.53 -11.14 5.12
C GLU A 313 17.74 -11.21 4.17
N ALA A 314 18.35 -10.07 3.84
CA ALA A 314 19.55 -10.03 3.01
C ALA A 314 20.71 -10.80 3.67
N PHE A 315 20.88 -10.62 4.99
CA PHE A 315 21.87 -11.34 5.78
C PHE A 315 21.64 -12.86 5.79
N ILE A 316 20.40 -13.30 6.01
CA ILE A 316 20.04 -14.73 6.03
C ILE A 316 20.22 -15.35 4.63
N ARG A 317 19.77 -14.69 3.56
CA ARG A 317 19.90 -15.18 2.17
C ARG A 317 21.35 -15.18 1.67
N GLY A 318 22.13 -14.18 2.04
CA GLY A 318 23.53 -14.03 1.62
C GLY A 318 24.43 -15.19 2.04
N GLN A 319 24.06 -15.94 3.07
CA GLN A 319 24.80 -17.09 3.58
C GLN A 319 24.66 -18.36 2.73
N GLY A 320 23.62 -18.46 1.88
CA GLY A 320 23.38 -19.64 1.06
C GLY A 320 24.17 -19.69 -0.26
N SER A 321 24.84 -18.59 -0.64
CA SER A 321 25.39 -18.41 -2.00
C SER A 321 26.91 -18.36 -2.08
N SER A 322 27.61 -18.22 -0.96
CA SER A 322 29.07 -18.10 -0.91
C SER A 322 29.62 -19.08 0.12
N GLN A 323 30.17 -20.21 -0.36
CA GLN A 323 30.82 -21.21 0.50
C GLN A 323 32.14 -20.71 1.13
N ASP A 324 32.65 -19.54 0.76
CA ASP A 324 34.03 -19.12 1.09
C ASP A 324 34.16 -17.83 1.91
N MET A 325 33.08 -17.25 2.46
CA MET A 325 33.22 -16.14 3.41
C MET A 325 32.31 -16.36 4.63
N PRO A 326 32.86 -16.48 5.85
CA PRO A 326 32.02 -16.47 7.05
C PRO A 326 31.27 -15.14 7.09
N SER A 327 29.93 -15.20 7.07
CA SER A 327 29.10 -14.03 7.37
C SER A 327 29.59 -13.46 8.69
N SER A 328 30.00 -12.18 8.72
CA SER A 328 30.60 -11.58 9.92
C SER A 328 29.61 -11.67 11.08
N ASP A 329 30.00 -12.33 12.19
CA ASP A 329 29.20 -12.37 13.41
C ASP A 329 28.88 -10.94 13.92
N SER A 330 29.68 -9.95 13.52
CA SER A 330 29.43 -8.53 13.75
C SER A 330 28.12 -8.04 13.12
N ASP A 331 27.78 -8.50 11.90
CA ASP A 331 26.55 -8.07 11.21
C ASP A 331 25.31 -8.68 11.86
N ALA A 332 25.41 -9.97 12.24
CA ALA A 332 24.36 -10.66 12.98
C ALA A 332 24.10 -9.98 14.33
N MET A 333 25.17 -9.62 15.05
CA MET A 333 25.10 -8.91 16.32
C MET A 333 24.47 -7.51 16.15
N ALA A 334 24.86 -6.76 15.11
CA ALA A 334 24.29 -5.45 14.81
C ALA A 334 22.78 -5.53 14.51
N ILE A 335 22.34 -6.52 13.71
CA ILE A 335 20.90 -6.75 13.44
C ILE A 335 20.15 -7.08 14.73
N SER A 336 20.73 -7.93 15.58
CA SER A 336 20.14 -8.30 16.86
C SER A 336 20.00 -7.08 17.79
N GLN A 337 21.05 -6.25 17.89
CA GLN A 337 21.08 -5.05 18.70
C GLN A 337 20.07 -4.01 18.22
N ASP A 338 20.02 -3.75 16.90
CA ASP A 338 19.03 -2.85 16.29
C ASP A 338 17.60 -3.34 16.59
N GLY A 339 17.37 -4.65 16.56
CA GLY A 339 16.10 -5.24 16.95
C GLY A 339 15.72 -4.94 18.41
N HIS A 340 16.64 -5.08 19.36
CA HIS A 340 16.40 -4.74 20.76
C HIS A 340 16.12 -3.24 20.96
N LEU A 341 16.87 -2.38 20.27
CA LEU A 341 16.63 -0.93 20.31
C LEU A 341 15.23 -0.57 19.79
N LEU A 342 14.78 -1.19 18.71
CA LEU A 342 13.44 -0.96 18.18
C LEU A 342 12.35 -1.51 19.10
N ARG A 343 12.58 -2.67 19.74
CA ARG A 343 11.66 -3.20 20.75
C ARG A 343 11.51 -2.23 21.93
N GLU A 344 12.62 -1.66 22.40
CA GLU A 344 12.60 -0.70 23.49
C GLU A 344 11.94 0.63 23.09
N ALA A 345 12.17 1.10 21.86
CA ALA A 345 11.46 2.25 21.30
C ALA A 345 9.94 2.01 21.26
N LEU A 346 9.49 0.81 20.85
CA LEU A 346 8.07 0.45 20.87
C LEU A 346 7.50 0.40 22.30
N ARG A 347 8.24 -0.14 23.27
CA ARG A 347 7.82 -0.15 24.69
C ARG A 347 7.67 1.27 25.24
N SER A 348 8.69 2.10 25.02
CA SER A 348 8.69 3.51 25.41
C SER A 348 7.53 4.27 24.77
N TRP A 349 7.28 4.04 23.48
CA TRP A 349 6.13 4.62 22.78
C TRP A 349 4.80 4.15 23.39
N SER A 350 4.63 2.84 23.68
CA SER A 350 3.39 2.35 24.29
C SER A 350 3.15 2.92 25.68
N ALA A 351 4.18 3.02 26.51
CA ALA A 351 4.06 3.60 27.85
C ALA A 351 3.66 5.09 27.81
N ALA A 352 4.07 5.81 26.76
CA ALA A 352 3.72 7.22 26.59
C ALA A 352 2.29 7.45 26.05
N TYR A 353 1.75 6.53 25.24
CA TYR A 353 0.54 6.78 24.43
C TYR A 353 -0.59 5.76 24.61
N ILE A 354 -0.35 4.61 25.24
CA ILE A 354 -1.36 3.58 25.51
C ILE A 354 -1.54 3.47 27.03
N PRO A 355 -2.72 3.84 27.58
CA PRO A 355 -3.02 3.63 29.00
C PRO A 355 -3.07 2.14 29.35
N ASP A 356 -2.63 1.76 30.56
CA ASP A 356 -2.54 0.35 31.02
C ASP A 356 -3.84 -0.46 30.91
N ALA A 357 -5.01 0.20 30.91
CA ALA A 357 -6.32 -0.43 30.79
C ALA A 357 -6.75 -0.78 29.34
N ALA A 358 -5.93 -0.49 28.33
CA ALA A 358 -6.40 -0.41 26.93
C ALA A 358 -6.14 -1.65 26.04
N LEU A 359 -5.40 -2.68 26.50
CA LEU A 359 -5.16 -3.89 25.71
C LEU A 359 -6.18 -5.00 26.03
N PRO A 360 -6.92 -5.53 25.03
CA PRO A 360 -7.88 -6.61 25.26
C PRO A 360 -7.19 -7.90 25.71
N SER A 361 -7.68 -8.51 26.80
CA SER A 361 -7.20 -9.82 27.27
C SER A 361 -7.65 -10.96 26.33
N PRO A 362 -6.81 -11.97 26.05
CA PRO A 362 -7.11 -13.07 25.12
C PRO A 362 -8.13 -14.11 25.62
N SER A 363 -8.65 -13.96 26.84
CA SER A 363 -9.51 -14.93 27.53
C SER A 363 -11.02 -14.68 27.44
N THR A 364 -11.48 -13.57 26.85
CA THR A 364 -12.93 -13.31 26.73
C THR A 364 -13.48 -13.75 25.37
N SER A 365 -13.78 -15.04 25.27
CA SER A 365 -14.93 -15.48 24.49
C SER A 365 -16.21 -15.12 25.25
N SER A 366 -16.65 -13.87 25.18
CA SER A 366 -17.97 -13.53 25.74
C SER A 366 -18.69 -12.47 24.93
N THR A 367 -19.82 -12.92 24.40
CA THR A 367 -20.99 -12.22 23.90
C THR A 367 -21.65 -11.30 24.94
N SER A 368 -20.95 -10.79 25.96
CA SER A 368 -21.55 -9.96 27.03
C SER A 368 -21.02 -8.54 27.03
N ASN A 369 -21.91 -7.60 26.68
CA ASN A 369 -21.85 -6.17 26.95
C ASN A 369 -20.51 -5.49 26.66
N LYS A 370 -20.27 -5.24 25.36
CA LYS A 370 -19.39 -4.16 24.91
C LYS A 370 -19.78 -2.88 25.64
N ASP A 371 -18.96 -2.44 26.60
CA ASP A 371 -19.24 -1.20 27.32
C ASP A 371 -19.31 -0.05 26.29
N PRO A 372 -20.47 0.58 26.08
CA PRO A 372 -20.67 1.53 24.99
C PRO A 372 -19.70 2.72 25.06
N GLU A 373 -19.25 3.06 26.27
CA GLU A 373 -18.35 4.17 26.53
C GLU A 373 -16.91 3.91 26.07
N ASN A 374 -16.36 2.71 26.27
CA ASN A 374 -14.99 2.38 25.85
C ASN A 374 -14.85 2.35 24.32
N ILE A 375 -15.87 1.88 23.61
CA ILE A 375 -15.90 1.90 22.13
C ILE A 375 -16.01 3.33 21.62
N ARG A 376 -16.89 4.14 22.22
CA ARG A 376 -17.03 5.56 21.88
C ARG A 376 -15.75 6.35 22.12
N HIS A 377 -15.04 6.07 23.22
CA HIS A 377 -13.78 6.75 23.52
C HIS A 377 -12.66 6.38 22.54
N CYS A 378 -12.56 5.11 22.10
CA CYS A 378 -11.58 4.73 21.08
C CYS A 378 -11.94 5.27 19.69
N ALA A 379 -13.23 5.36 19.36
CA ALA A 379 -13.70 5.93 18.09
C ALA A 379 -13.63 7.46 18.04
N ALA A 380 -13.59 8.13 19.20
CA ALA A 380 -13.54 9.60 19.30
C ALA A 380 -12.25 10.21 18.74
N ASP A 381 -11.13 9.46 18.76
CA ASP A 381 -9.88 9.85 18.11
C ASP A 381 -9.42 8.78 17.12
N PRO A 382 -9.80 8.90 15.83
CA PRO A 382 -9.42 7.96 14.79
C PRO A 382 -7.91 7.83 14.62
N SER A 383 -7.13 8.88 14.85
CA SER A 383 -5.66 8.83 14.71
C SER A 383 -5.04 7.96 15.80
N THR A 384 -5.49 8.12 17.05
CA THR A 384 -5.07 7.26 18.17
C THR A 384 -5.51 5.81 17.98
N LEU A 385 -6.72 5.56 17.47
CA LEU A 385 -7.15 4.20 17.13
C LEU A 385 -6.23 3.56 16.10
N LEU A 386 -5.90 4.30 15.03
CA LEU A 386 -5.00 3.82 13.98
C LEU A 386 -3.60 3.54 14.54
N ALA A 387 -3.08 4.42 15.40
CA ALA A 387 -1.80 4.22 16.07
C ALA A 387 -1.78 2.92 16.90
N ARG A 388 -2.86 2.60 17.62
CA ARG A 388 -2.95 1.35 18.40
C ARG A 388 -2.95 0.10 17.51
N VAL A 389 -3.68 0.15 16.38
CA VAL A 389 -3.67 -0.94 15.40
C VAL A 389 -2.27 -1.15 14.83
N PHE A 390 -1.61 -0.05 14.43
CA PHE A 390 -0.27 -0.09 13.85
C PHE A 390 0.76 -0.54 14.88
N TYR A 391 0.64 -0.15 16.15
CA TYR A 391 1.53 -0.56 17.22
C TYR A 391 1.47 -2.07 17.45
N ALA A 392 0.27 -2.63 17.55
CA ALA A 392 0.10 -4.08 17.70
C ALA A 392 0.66 -4.83 16.47
N SER A 393 0.43 -4.28 15.28
CA SER A 393 0.90 -4.87 14.03
C SER A 393 2.42 -4.84 13.91
N ILE A 394 3.05 -3.70 14.18
CA ILE A 394 4.51 -3.55 14.06
C ILE A 394 5.25 -4.30 15.17
N SER A 395 4.66 -4.45 16.34
CA SER A 395 5.21 -5.26 17.44
C SER A 395 5.29 -6.75 17.07
N ILE A 396 4.28 -7.27 16.38
CA ILE A 396 4.29 -8.61 15.79
C ILE A 396 5.29 -8.67 14.62
N TYR A 397 5.27 -7.70 13.71
CA TYR A 397 6.16 -7.67 12.54
C TYR A 397 7.64 -7.70 12.95
N LEU A 398 8.04 -6.90 13.95
CA LEU A 398 9.40 -6.89 14.48
C LEU A 398 9.78 -8.23 15.11
N SER A 399 8.84 -8.89 15.82
CA SER A 399 9.06 -10.26 16.30
C SER A 399 9.32 -11.21 15.13
N GLY A 400 8.53 -11.07 14.06
CA GLY A 400 8.61 -11.77 12.78
C GLY A 400 9.99 -11.78 12.14
N VAL A 401 10.76 -10.71 12.29
CA VAL A 401 12.13 -10.63 11.77
C VAL A 401 13.03 -11.73 12.35
N PHE A 402 12.73 -12.18 13.56
CA PHE A 402 13.57 -13.10 14.32
C PHE A 402 12.91 -14.47 14.56
N ASP A 403 11.62 -14.51 14.88
CA ASP A 403 10.95 -15.74 15.32
C ASP A 403 10.75 -16.77 14.19
N TYR A 404 10.49 -16.35 12.95
CA TYR A 404 10.37 -17.25 11.79
C TYR A 404 11.67 -18.00 11.50
N GLU A 405 12.82 -17.40 11.83
CA GLU A 405 14.15 -17.96 11.62
C GLU A 405 14.88 -18.18 12.97
N LEU A 406 14.13 -18.44 14.04
CA LEU A 406 14.68 -18.58 15.39
C LEU A 406 15.86 -19.58 15.47
N PRO A 407 15.82 -20.76 14.80
CA PRO A 407 16.96 -21.67 14.78
C PRO A 407 18.23 -21.08 14.13
N HIS A 408 18.09 -20.11 13.21
CA HIS A 408 19.22 -19.39 12.60
C HIS A 408 19.95 -18.51 13.62
N TRP A 409 19.17 -17.79 14.44
CA TRP A 409 19.69 -16.87 15.45
C TRP A 409 20.23 -17.60 16.67
N GLN A 410 19.53 -18.65 17.12
CA GLN A 410 19.95 -19.49 18.25
C GLN A 410 21.29 -20.19 17.99
N ARG A 411 21.53 -20.70 16.78
CA ARG A 411 22.82 -21.32 16.41
C ARG A 411 24.02 -20.37 16.56
N ARG A 412 23.79 -19.07 16.58
CA ARG A 412 24.82 -18.03 16.78
C ARG A 412 24.91 -17.54 18.22
N ASN A 413 24.15 -18.13 19.14
CA ASN A 413 24.06 -17.70 20.54
C ASN A 413 23.69 -16.22 20.70
N LEU A 414 22.89 -15.67 19.77
CA LEU A 414 22.45 -14.27 19.82
C LEU A 414 21.06 -14.16 20.46
N PRO A 415 20.88 -13.28 21.47
CA PRO A 415 19.57 -13.01 22.03
C PRO A 415 18.77 -12.12 21.08
N VAL A 416 17.55 -12.52 20.73
CA VAL A 416 16.68 -11.80 19.79
C VAL A 416 15.44 -11.20 20.48
N PRO A 417 14.92 -10.05 20.00
CA PRO A 417 13.76 -9.36 20.59
C PRO A 417 12.41 -9.95 20.16
N ALA A 418 12.31 -11.29 20.15
CA ALA A 418 11.08 -12.01 19.82
C ALA A 418 10.04 -11.91 20.95
N LEU A 419 8.75 -11.91 20.58
CA LEU A 419 7.64 -11.96 21.54
C LEU A 419 7.29 -13.40 21.90
N ASP A 420 6.79 -13.58 23.12
CA ASP A 420 6.12 -14.83 23.50
C ASP A 420 4.74 -14.94 22.83
N GLN A 421 4.22 -16.17 22.78
CA GLN A 421 2.95 -16.49 22.13
C GLN A 421 1.73 -15.78 22.77
N ALA A 422 1.74 -15.56 24.09
CA ALA A 422 0.63 -14.89 24.76
C ALA A 422 0.57 -13.41 24.37
N THR A 423 1.73 -12.75 24.30
CA THR A 423 1.85 -11.36 23.84
C THR A 423 1.47 -11.23 22.36
N VAL A 424 1.89 -12.16 21.50
CA VAL A 424 1.44 -12.19 20.09
C VAL A 424 -0.08 -12.34 20.01
N ALA A 425 -0.68 -13.25 20.78
CA ALA A 425 -2.13 -13.44 20.80
C ALA A 425 -2.88 -12.18 21.26
N GLN A 426 -2.35 -11.46 22.26
CA GLN A 426 -2.91 -10.19 22.73
C GLN A 426 -2.89 -9.13 21.62
N HIS A 427 -1.77 -8.99 20.91
CA HIS A 427 -1.68 -8.07 19.77
C HIS A 427 -2.63 -8.45 18.62
N VAL A 428 -2.78 -9.75 18.32
CA VAL A 428 -3.76 -10.22 17.33
C VAL A 428 -5.17 -9.80 17.76
N CYS A 429 -5.57 -10.04 19.01
CA CYS A 429 -6.88 -9.62 19.52
C CYS A 429 -7.08 -8.09 19.45
N ALA A 430 -6.05 -7.32 19.76
CA ALA A 430 -6.07 -5.86 19.64
C ALA A 430 -6.29 -5.41 18.19
N ILE A 431 -5.57 -5.99 17.23
CA ILE A 431 -5.75 -5.67 15.80
C ILE A 431 -7.18 -5.94 15.36
N LEU A 432 -7.74 -7.11 15.68
CA LEU A 432 -9.10 -7.48 15.27
C LEU A 432 -10.16 -6.58 15.91
N THR A 433 -10.00 -6.25 17.19
CA THR A 433 -10.94 -5.42 17.94
C THR A 433 -10.92 -3.97 17.44
N PHE A 434 -9.74 -3.37 17.32
CA PHE A 434 -9.63 -1.99 16.88
C PHE A 434 -9.91 -1.82 15.39
N THR A 435 -9.63 -2.82 14.55
CA THR A 435 -10.04 -2.80 13.14
C THR A 435 -11.58 -2.82 13.02
N ASP A 436 -12.27 -3.66 13.80
CA ASP A 436 -13.74 -3.65 13.83
C ASP A 436 -14.29 -2.29 14.25
N THR A 437 -13.72 -1.69 15.30
CA THR A 437 -14.12 -0.34 15.74
C THR A 437 -13.84 0.71 14.66
N GLY A 438 -12.67 0.66 14.03
CA GLY A 438 -12.27 1.59 12.97
C GLY A 438 -13.21 1.54 11.78
N LEU A 439 -13.55 0.34 11.30
CA LEU A 439 -14.43 0.13 10.15
C LEU A 439 -15.88 0.54 10.42
N ASN A 440 -16.39 0.34 11.64
CA ASN A 440 -17.82 0.55 11.93
C ASN A 440 -18.13 1.91 12.56
N HIS A 441 -17.14 2.57 13.18
CA HIS A 441 -17.39 3.74 14.03
C HIS A 441 -16.54 4.97 13.68
N THR A 442 -15.70 4.89 12.63
CA THR A 442 -14.88 6.03 12.20
C THR A 442 -14.97 6.24 10.69
N ALA A 443 -14.44 7.36 10.22
CA ALA A 443 -14.27 7.63 8.80
C ALA A 443 -12.89 7.19 8.27
N LEU A 444 -12.12 6.39 9.02
CA LEU A 444 -10.83 5.89 8.55
C LEU A 444 -11.02 5.05 7.30
N SER A 445 -10.13 5.25 6.32
CA SER A 445 -10.22 4.45 5.10
C SER A 445 -9.99 2.96 5.41
N PRO A 446 -10.90 2.06 4.99
CA PRO A 446 -10.76 0.62 5.20
C PRO A 446 -9.42 0.04 4.71
N VAL A 447 -8.79 0.66 3.70
CA VAL A 447 -7.52 0.20 3.12
C VAL A 447 -6.36 0.23 4.13
N LEU A 448 -6.42 1.10 5.14
CA LEU A 448 -5.39 1.22 6.18
C LEU A 448 -5.26 -0.04 7.03
N PHE A 449 -6.30 -0.89 7.06
CA PHE A 449 -6.35 -2.10 7.86
C PHE A 449 -5.90 -3.36 7.09
N LEU A 450 -5.50 -3.25 5.82
CA LEU A 450 -5.02 -4.39 5.04
C LEU A 450 -3.72 -5.00 5.59
N PHE A 451 -2.68 -4.21 5.84
CA PHE A 451 -1.43 -4.75 6.40
C PHE A 451 -1.60 -5.26 7.85
N PRO A 452 -2.32 -4.57 8.76
CA PRO A 452 -2.59 -5.09 10.08
C PRO A 452 -3.29 -6.44 10.05
N LEU A 453 -4.33 -6.58 9.22
CA LEU A 453 -5.06 -7.85 9.07
C LEU A 453 -4.21 -8.95 8.44
N ARG A 454 -3.31 -8.61 7.52
CA ARG A 454 -2.33 -9.56 6.97
C ARG A 454 -1.42 -10.08 8.08
N ILE A 455 -0.88 -9.20 8.92
CA ILE A 455 -0.02 -9.59 10.05
C ILE A 455 -0.79 -10.42 11.09
N ALA A 456 -1.98 -9.98 11.49
CA ALA A 456 -2.83 -10.70 12.44
C ALA A 456 -3.26 -12.07 11.90
N GLY A 457 -3.66 -12.14 10.62
CA GLY A 457 -4.01 -13.37 9.93
C GLY A 457 -2.85 -14.35 9.87
N ALA A 458 -1.64 -13.86 9.54
CA ALA A 458 -0.43 -14.66 9.54
C ALA A 458 -0.02 -15.14 10.94
N ARG A 459 -0.57 -14.61 12.03
CA ARG A 459 -0.37 -15.11 13.40
C ARG A 459 -1.62 -15.74 14.01
N SER A 460 -2.67 -15.96 13.22
CA SER A 460 -3.92 -16.55 13.71
C SER A 460 -3.81 -18.07 13.87
N CYS A 461 -3.72 -18.52 15.12
CA CYS A 461 -3.62 -19.94 15.47
C CYS A 461 -5.00 -20.59 15.66
N ARG A 462 -6.01 -19.82 16.05
CA ARG A 462 -7.37 -20.33 16.33
C ARG A 462 -8.31 -20.10 15.16
N GLN A 463 -9.24 -21.03 14.92
CA GLN A 463 -10.19 -20.93 13.81
C GLN A 463 -11.02 -19.63 13.87
N TRP A 464 -11.51 -19.26 15.06
CA TRP A 464 -12.29 -18.03 15.23
C TRP A 464 -11.50 -16.76 14.87
N GLN A 465 -10.18 -16.74 15.07
CA GLN A 465 -9.33 -15.60 14.66
C GLN A 465 -9.29 -15.51 13.13
N ARG A 466 -9.12 -16.65 12.46
CA ARG A 466 -9.10 -16.74 11.00
C ARG A 466 -10.43 -16.34 10.39
N ASP A 467 -11.53 -16.83 10.96
CA ASP A 467 -12.90 -16.46 10.54
C ASP A 467 -13.12 -14.95 10.73
N ARG A 468 -12.65 -14.40 11.84
CA ARG A 468 -12.76 -12.96 12.12
C ARG A 468 -11.93 -12.11 11.16
N VAL A 469 -10.69 -12.51 10.85
CA VAL A 469 -9.86 -11.86 9.82
C VAL A 469 -10.57 -11.90 8.47
N GLY A 470 -11.11 -13.06 8.09
CA GLY A 470 -11.86 -13.21 6.84
C GLY A 470 -13.04 -12.25 6.76
N ALA A 471 -13.86 -12.18 7.81
CA ALA A 471 -15.01 -11.27 7.85
C ALA A 471 -14.62 -9.78 7.74
N LEU A 472 -13.51 -9.37 8.38
CA LEU A 472 -13.03 -7.99 8.29
C LEU A 472 -12.47 -7.68 6.89
N LEU A 473 -11.78 -8.63 6.25
CA LEU A 473 -11.32 -8.48 4.86
C LEU A 473 -12.49 -8.42 3.87
N ASP A 474 -13.55 -9.19 4.09
CA ASP A 474 -14.76 -9.14 3.27
C ASP A 474 -15.46 -7.79 3.39
N HIS A 475 -15.49 -7.21 4.61
CA HIS A 475 -15.99 -5.85 4.83
C HIS A 475 -15.17 -4.81 4.06
N ILE A 476 -13.83 -4.86 4.13
CA ILE A 476 -12.96 -3.98 3.34
C ILE A 476 -13.18 -4.17 1.83
N GLY A 477 -13.42 -5.42 1.40
CA GLY A 477 -13.69 -5.83 0.03
C GLY A 477 -14.87 -5.13 -0.65
N ILE A 478 -15.82 -4.61 0.13
CA ILE A 478 -16.96 -3.83 -0.38
C ILE A 478 -16.47 -2.58 -1.13
N ALA A 479 -15.52 -1.85 -0.53
CA ALA A 479 -14.95 -0.64 -1.11
C ALA A 479 -13.69 -0.93 -1.94
N TYR A 480 -12.83 -1.85 -1.46
CA TYR A 480 -11.50 -2.08 -1.98
C TYR A 480 -11.30 -3.53 -2.42
N ALA A 481 -11.33 -3.77 -3.73
CA ALA A 481 -11.24 -5.10 -4.32
C ALA A 481 -9.95 -5.85 -3.90
N VAL A 482 -8.86 -5.11 -3.69
CA VAL A 482 -7.55 -5.64 -3.27
C VAL A 482 -7.58 -6.46 -1.98
N ALA A 483 -8.62 -6.34 -1.13
CA ALA A 483 -8.76 -7.19 0.06
C ALA A 483 -8.76 -8.69 -0.29
N SER A 484 -9.20 -9.03 -1.51
CA SER A 484 -9.19 -10.39 -2.06
C SER A 484 -7.77 -10.96 -2.17
N ALA A 485 -6.79 -10.14 -2.55
CA ALA A 485 -5.38 -10.52 -2.62
C ALA A 485 -4.83 -10.94 -1.24
N ILE A 486 -5.10 -10.14 -0.21
CA ILE A 486 -4.69 -10.44 1.17
C ILE A 486 -5.39 -11.71 1.69
N ARG A 487 -6.68 -11.87 1.38
CA ARG A 487 -7.43 -13.09 1.75
C ARG A 487 -6.85 -14.34 1.09
N ALA A 488 -6.48 -14.27 -0.18
CA ALA A 488 -5.88 -15.38 -0.91
C ALA A 488 -4.49 -15.75 -0.35
N ASP A 489 -3.66 -14.75 -0.04
CA ASP A 489 -2.35 -14.93 0.63
C ASP A 489 -2.51 -15.66 1.96
N LEU A 490 -3.39 -15.17 2.83
CA LEU A 490 -3.64 -15.79 4.14
C LEU A 490 -4.21 -17.21 4.05
N ALA A 491 -5.09 -17.46 3.08
CA ALA A 491 -5.60 -18.81 2.85
C ALA A 491 -4.48 -19.78 2.48
N GLN A 492 -3.45 -19.33 1.74
CA GLN A 492 -2.27 -20.14 1.44
C GLN A 492 -1.42 -20.37 2.70
N VAL A 493 -1.15 -19.32 3.47
CA VAL A 493 -0.40 -19.40 4.75
C VAL A 493 -1.05 -20.40 5.71
N TRP A 494 -2.37 -20.37 5.86
CA TRP A 494 -3.08 -21.29 6.75
C TRP A 494 -3.07 -22.73 6.25
N LYS A 495 -3.13 -22.95 4.94
CA LYS A 495 -3.02 -24.29 4.34
C LYS A 495 -1.63 -24.88 4.57
N GLU A 496 -0.58 -24.08 4.36
CA GLU A 496 0.80 -24.52 4.55
C GLU A 496 1.07 -24.92 6.00
N ARG A 497 0.57 -24.14 6.97
CA ARG A 497 0.70 -24.50 8.39
C ARG A 497 -0.08 -25.74 8.79
N ALA A 498 -1.27 -25.94 8.23
CA ALA A 498 -2.06 -27.14 8.48
C ALA A 498 -1.36 -28.43 7.98
N ALA A 499 -0.44 -28.30 7.02
CA ALA A 499 0.35 -29.42 6.50
C ALA A 499 1.57 -29.77 7.37
N ILE A 500 1.93 -28.95 8.37
CA ILE A 500 3.07 -29.21 9.27
C ILE A 500 2.63 -30.21 10.36
N PRO A 501 3.21 -31.43 10.42
CA PRO A 501 2.74 -32.49 11.33
C PRO A 501 3.02 -32.23 12.81
N ASN A 502 3.97 -31.34 13.13
CA ASN A 502 4.39 -31.07 14.50
C ASN A 502 3.78 -29.75 15.01
N PRO A 503 2.91 -29.77 16.04
CA PRO A 503 2.32 -28.57 16.62
C PRO A 503 3.36 -27.54 17.04
N GLU A 504 4.50 -27.95 17.59
CA GLU A 504 5.54 -27.02 18.08
C GLU A 504 6.22 -26.23 16.95
N LEU A 505 6.25 -26.78 15.73
CA LEU A 505 6.77 -26.10 14.53
C LEU A 505 5.68 -25.32 13.77
N GLN A 506 4.40 -25.46 14.14
CA GLN A 506 3.33 -24.60 13.60
C GLN A 506 3.39 -23.17 14.17
N PHE A 507 4.17 -22.97 15.24
CA PHE A 507 4.26 -21.71 15.99
C PHE A 507 5.51 -20.87 15.68
N ALA A 508 6.44 -21.38 14.86
CA ALA A 508 7.59 -20.65 14.35
C ALA A 508 7.18 -19.77 13.15
#